data_AF-A0A661G050-F1
#
_entry.id   AF-A0A661G050-F1
#
_cell.length_a   1.000
_cell.length_b   1.000
_cell.length_c   1.000
_cell.angle_alpha   90.00
_cell.angle_beta   90.00
_cell.angle_gamma   90.00
#
_symmetry.space_group_name_H-M   'P 1'
#
loop_
_entity.id
_entity.type
_entity.pdbx_description
1 polymer ?
#
loop_
_entity_poly.entity_id
_entity_poly.type
_entity_poly.pdbx_seq_one_letter_code
_entity_poly.pdbx_strand_id
1 'polypeptide(L)'
;FNVDWGRRVLGSNSVVLLLSDGLERDTEADLGFQTERLQRSCRQLIWMNPMLRYREFEAKAMGIKAMLPYVDLFLPAHNIASLTQLGQLLSQADRSPGRQAA
;
A
#
# COMPACT_ATOMS: atom_id res chain seq x y z
N PHE A 1 -2.62 -13.99 -0.87
CA PHE A 1 -1.24 -13.53 -1.18
C PHE A 1 -0.26 -13.80 -0.04
N ASN A 2 -0.45 -13.20 1.15
CA ASN A 2 0.49 -13.30 2.29
C ASN A 2 0.88 -14.73 2.70
N VAL A 3 -0.02 -15.71 2.52
CA VAL A 3 0.20 -17.11 2.89
C VAL A 3 0.95 -17.87 1.79
N ASP A 4 0.39 -17.89 0.58
CA ASP A 4 0.90 -18.77 -0.48
C ASP A 4 2.11 -18.19 -1.24
N TRP A 5 2.13 -16.86 -1.39
CA TRP A 5 3.07 -16.18 -2.30
C TRP A 5 4.08 -15.30 -1.58
N GLY A 6 3.70 -14.64 -0.49
CA GLY A 6 4.54 -13.65 0.19
C GLY A 6 5.95 -14.18 0.49
N ARG A 7 6.06 -15.38 1.08
CA ARG A 7 7.36 -16.02 1.38
C ARG A 7 8.22 -16.37 0.16
N ARG A 8 7.60 -16.49 -1.02
CA ARG A 8 8.28 -16.90 -2.26
C ARG A 8 8.79 -15.70 -3.05
N VAL A 9 8.12 -14.56 -2.95
CA VAL A 9 8.37 -13.39 -3.81
C VAL A 9 8.85 -12.16 -3.04
N LEU A 10 8.59 -12.06 -1.74
CA LEU A 10 9.05 -10.94 -0.92
C LEU A 10 10.43 -11.27 -0.33
N GLY A 11 11.46 -10.64 -0.88
CA GLY A 11 12.81 -10.59 -0.30
C GLY A 11 13.00 -9.39 0.63
N SER A 12 14.18 -9.31 1.26
CA SER A 12 14.52 -8.34 2.34
C SER A 12 14.39 -6.86 1.96
N ASN A 13 14.32 -6.52 0.67
CA ASN A 13 14.22 -5.15 0.18
C ASN A 13 13.03 -4.94 -0.78
N SER A 14 12.02 -5.80 -0.69
CA SER A 14 10.86 -5.74 -1.59
C SER A 14 10.02 -4.47 -1.34
N VAL A 15 9.63 -3.81 -2.42
CA VAL A 15 8.60 -2.77 -2.41
C VAL A 15 7.32 -3.41 -2.95
N VAL A 16 6.21 -3.27 -2.21
CA VAL A 16 4.91 -3.79 -2.62
C VAL A 16 4.05 -2.63 -3.08
N LEU A 17 3.58 -2.71 -4.32
CA LEU A 17 2.59 -1.81 -4.87
C LEU A 17 1.21 -2.47 -4.78
N LEU A 18 0.36 -1.98 -3.89
CA LEU A 18 -1.03 -2.37 -3.77
C LEU A 18 -1.89 -1.45 -4.63
N LEU A 19 -2.50 -1.97 -5.69
CA LEU A 19 -3.45 -1.23 -6.52
C LEU A 19 -4.87 -1.65 -6.14
N SER A 20 -5.58 -0.82 -5.39
CA SER A 20 -6.92 -1.15 -4.87
C SER A 20 -7.71 0.11 -4.51
N ASP A 21 -9.04 0.07 -4.65
CA ASP A 21 -9.94 1.13 -4.18
C ASP A 21 -10.37 0.99 -2.71
N GLY A 22 -10.01 -0.12 -2.05
CA GLY A 22 -10.23 -0.35 -0.62
C GLY A 22 -11.67 -0.73 -0.27
N LEU A 23 -12.47 -1.21 -1.23
CA LEU A 23 -13.85 -1.64 -1.02
C LEU A 23 -13.93 -3.03 -0.38
N GLU A 24 -13.46 -3.15 0.86
CA GLU A 24 -13.71 -4.35 1.67
C GLU A 24 -15.13 -4.31 2.26
N ARG A 25 -15.86 -5.42 2.12
CA ARG A 25 -17.26 -5.56 2.54
C ARG A 25 -17.46 -6.66 3.59
N ASP A 26 -16.48 -7.55 3.74
CA ASP A 26 -16.55 -8.64 4.70
C ASP A 26 -16.15 -8.15 6.10
N THR A 27 -17.05 -8.34 7.07
CA THR A 27 -16.84 -7.99 8.47
C THR A 27 -16.04 -9.03 9.25
N GLU A 28 -15.91 -10.26 8.74
CA GLU A 28 -15.16 -11.35 9.38
C GLU A 28 -13.66 -11.33 8.99
N ALA A 29 -13.32 -10.65 7.89
CA ALA A 29 -11.94 -10.52 7.44
C ALA A 29 -11.17 -9.49 8.28
N ASP A 30 -10.13 -9.94 9.00
CA ASP A 30 -9.18 -9.03 9.67
C ASP A 30 -8.19 -8.44 8.66
N LEU A 31 -8.72 -7.56 7.80
CA LEU A 31 -7.94 -6.86 6.78
C LEU A 31 -6.82 -6.02 7.40
N GLY A 32 -7.04 -5.46 8.59
CA GLY A 32 -6.01 -4.73 9.33
C GLY A 32 -4.80 -5.62 9.64
N PHE A 33 -5.04 -6.78 10.28
CA PHE A 33 -3.99 -7.75 10.57
C PHE A 33 -3.26 -8.25 9.32
N GLN A 34 -3.98 -8.52 8.22
CA GLN A 34 -3.32 -8.95 6.98
C GLN A 34 -2.49 -7.84 6.34
N THR A 35 -2.95 -6.60 6.42
CA THR A 35 -2.21 -5.45 5.89
C THR A 35 -0.98 -5.15 6.73
N GLU A 36 -1.09 -5.21 8.06
CA GLU A 36 0.04 -5.13 8.97
C GLU A 36 1.08 -6.21 8.67
N ARG A 37 0.65 -7.47 8.56
CA ARG A 37 1.54 -8.58 8.24
C ARG A 37 2.25 -8.39 6.89
N LEU A 38 1.54 -7.86 5.89
CA LEU A 38 2.12 -7.53 4.60
C LEU A 38 3.15 -6.41 4.72
N GLN A 39 2.83 -5.32 5.44
CA GLN A 39 3.75 -4.21 5.66
C GLN A 39 5.05 -4.66 6.31
N ARG A 40 4.98 -5.51 7.34
CA ARG A 40 6.16 -6.09 8.00
C ARG A 40 6.97 -7.05 7.11
N SER A 41 6.37 -7.56 6.03
CA SER A 41 7.02 -8.50 5.11
C SER A 41 7.71 -7.81 3.92
N CYS A 42 7.63 -6.49 3.82
CA CYS A 42 8.25 -5.70 2.76
C CYS A 42 8.98 -4.50 3.35
N ARG A 43 9.90 -3.91 2.59
CA ARG A 43 10.55 -2.66 2.99
C ARG A 43 9.58 -1.49 2.96
N GLN A 44 8.68 -1.49 1.97
CA GLN A 44 7.74 -0.40 1.74
C GLN A 44 6.45 -0.93 1.11
N LEU A 45 5.32 -0.59 1.73
CA LEU A 45 3.98 -0.88 1.22
C LEU A 45 3.35 0.42 0.69
N ILE A 46 3.25 0.52 -0.63
CA ILE A 46 2.66 1.67 -1.33
C ILE A 46 1.26 1.27 -1.78
N TRP A 47 0.25 1.92 -1.25
CA TRP A 47 -1.12 1.74 -1.71
C TRP A 47 -1.49 2.85 -2.68
N MET A 48 -1.76 2.47 -3.94
CA MET A 48 -2.33 3.39 -4.91
C MET A 48 -3.82 3.13 -5.10
N ASN A 49 -4.61 4.19 -4.95
CA ASN A 49 -6.05 4.13 -5.10
C ASN A 49 -6.49 4.92 -6.35
N PRO A 50 -7.06 4.25 -7.39
CA PRO A 50 -7.50 4.90 -8.62
C PRO A 50 -8.74 5.79 -8.43
N MET A 51 -9.44 5.66 -7.30
CA MET A 51 -10.65 6.42 -6.98
C MET A 51 -10.37 7.73 -6.23
N LEU A 52 -9.14 8.00 -5.81
CA LEU A 52 -8.77 9.20 -5.04
C LEU A 52 -9.01 10.54 -5.77
N ARG A 53 -9.35 10.54 -7.07
CA ARG A 53 -9.65 11.77 -7.83
C ARG A 53 -11.04 12.33 -7.57
N TYR A 54 -11.96 11.51 -7.09
CA TYR A 54 -13.33 11.96 -6.86
C TYR A 54 -13.33 12.82 -5.60
N ARG A 55 -13.65 14.12 -5.72
CA ARG A 55 -13.72 15.08 -4.60
C ARG A 55 -14.62 14.61 -3.46
N GLU A 56 -15.56 13.72 -3.76
CA GLU A 56 -16.52 13.11 -2.83
C GLU A 56 -16.06 11.74 -2.31
N PHE A 57 -14.82 11.33 -2.59
CA PHE A 57 -14.26 10.12 -2.01
C PHE A 57 -14.08 10.31 -0.51
N GLU A 58 -15.08 9.89 0.25
CA GLU A 58 -14.97 9.79 1.69
C GLU A 58 -14.47 8.38 2.03
N ALA A 59 -13.44 8.31 2.88
CA ALA A 59 -12.91 7.09 3.46
C ALA A 59 -13.89 6.47 4.48
N LYS A 60 -15.14 6.24 4.06
CA LYS A 60 -16.23 5.66 4.87
C LYS A 60 -16.17 4.14 4.88
N ALA A 61 -15.59 3.52 3.84
CA ALA A 61 -15.43 2.08 3.79
C ALA A 61 -14.51 1.59 4.91
N MET A 62 -14.94 0.56 5.62
CA MET A 62 -14.20 -0.06 6.72
C MET A 62 -12.82 -0.54 6.27
N GLY A 63 -12.70 -1.03 5.03
CA GLY A 63 -11.43 -1.47 4.48
C GLY A 63 -10.38 -0.35 4.40
N ILE A 64 -10.78 0.85 4.01
CA ILE A 64 -9.86 2.00 3.96
C ILE A 64 -9.33 2.30 5.36
N LYS A 65 -10.22 2.36 6.36
CA LYS A 65 -9.84 2.62 7.76
C LYS A 65 -8.93 1.52 8.32
N ALA A 66 -9.17 0.27 7.96
CA ALA A 66 -8.38 -0.87 8.42
C ALA A 66 -6.96 -0.88 7.83
N MET A 67 -6.79 -0.49 6.55
CA MET A 67 -5.48 -0.53 5.88
C MET A 67 -4.64 0.73 6.10
N LEU A 68 -5.28 1.91 6.23
CA LEU A 68 -4.60 3.21 6.30
C LEU A 68 -3.43 3.29 7.30
N PRO A 69 -3.52 2.72 8.53
CA PRO A 69 -2.42 2.77 9.49
C PRO A 69 -1.19 1.97 9.06
N TYR A 70 -1.34 1.02 8.14
CA TYR A 70 -0.31 0.04 7.78
C TYR A 70 0.26 0.26 6.38
N VAL A 71 -0.11 1.34 5.69
CA VAL A 71 0.51 1.70 4.40
C VAL A 71 1.55 2.79 4.62
N ASP A 72 2.70 2.68 3.96
CA ASP A 72 3.76 3.68 4.10
C ASP A 72 3.50 4.90 3.23
N LEU A 73 2.93 4.67 2.04
CA LEU A 73 2.53 5.72 1.11
C LEU A 73 1.14 5.43 0.57
N PHE A 74 0.31 6.48 0.52
CA PHE A 74 -1.03 6.43 -0.07
C PHE A 74 -1.09 7.43 -1.22
N LEU A 75 -1.21 6.93 -2.45
CA LEU A 75 -1.05 7.72 -3.67
C LEU A 75 -2.23 7.57 -4.63
N PRO A 76 -2.54 8.59 -5.44
CA PRO A 76 -3.48 8.44 -6.54
C PRO A 76 -2.92 7.51 -7.64
N ALA A 77 -3.79 6.75 -8.32
CA ALA A 77 -3.43 5.89 -9.47
C ALA A 77 -4.16 6.26 -10.78
N HIS A 78 -4.74 7.46 -10.87
CA HIS A 78 -5.82 7.74 -11.83
C HIS A 78 -5.39 8.43 -13.13
N ASN A 79 -4.09 8.70 -13.33
CA ASN A 79 -3.58 9.29 -14.57
C ASN A 79 -2.07 9.00 -14.77
N ILE A 80 -1.57 9.29 -15.97
CA ILE A 80 -0.16 9.08 -16.35
C ILE A 80 0.80 9.89 -15.47
N ALA A 81 0.45 11.12 -15.09
CA ALA A 81 1.31 11.94 -14.23
C ALA A 81 1.51 11.30 -12.85
N SER A 82 0.49 10.66 -12.28
CA SER A 82 0.60 9.89 -11.02
C SER A 82 1.55 8.70 -11.17
N LEU A 83 1.57 8.03 -12.32
CA LEU A 83 2.51 6.95 -12.60
C LEU A 83 3.95 7.48 -12.80
N THR A 84 4.12 8.63 -13.44
CA THR A 84 5.43 9.28 -13.56
C THR A 84 5.97 9.69 -12.18
N GLN A 85 5.12 10.25 -11.32
CA GLN A 85 5.48 10.61 -9.95
C GLN A 85 5.87 9.37 -9.12
N LEU A 86 5.16 8.25 -9.28
CA LEU A 86 5.56 6.98 -8.66
C LEU A 86 6.97 6.56 -9.11
N GLY A 87 7.25 6.62 -10.42
CA GLY A 87 8.58 6.29 -10.94
C GLY A 87 9.70 7.15 -10.33
N GLN A 88 9.43 8.45 -10.15
CA GLN A 88 10.36 9.37 -9.49
C GLN A 88 10.55 9.02 -8.00
N LEU A 89 9.46 8.74 -7.27
CA LEU A 89 9.51 8.35 -5.86
C LEU A 89 10.32 7.07 -5.65
N LEU A 90 10.07 6.05 -6.48
CA LEU A 90 10.81 4.78 -6.40
C LEU A 90 12.29 4.96 -6.72
N SER A 91 12.62 5.81 -7.70
CA SER A 91 14.02 6.11 -8.07
C SER A 91 14.80 6.88 -6.99
N GLN A 92 14.09 7.62 -6.13
CA GLN A 92 14.67 8.35 -5.00
C GLN A 92 14.79 7.49 -3.74
N ALA A 93 13.84 6.58 -3.52
CA ALA A 93 13.83 5.69 -2.36
C ALA A 93 15.05 4.76 -2.30
N ASP A 94 15.60 4.36 -3.45
CA ASP A 94 16.85 3.61 -3.54
C ASP A 94 18.07 4.37 -2.99
N ARG A 95 17.96 5.68 -2.73
CA ARG A 95 19.04 6.51 -2.19
C ARG A 95 18.93 6.79 -0.68
N SER A 96 17.87 6.36 -0.01
CA SER A 96 17.67 6.62 1.43
C SER A 96 18.24 5.48 2.29
N PRO A 97 19.02 5.78 3.36
CA PRO A 97 19.44 4.77 4.33
C PRO A 97 18.19 4.13 4.95
N GLY A 98 18.22 2.82 5.15
CA GLY A 98 17.09 2.06 5.69
C GLY A 98 16.50 2.68 6.96
N ARG A 99 15.16 2.62 7.03
CA ARG A 99 14.27 3.05 8.12
C ARG A 99 14.97 3.00 9.50
N GLN A 100 15.29 4.16 10.07
CA GLN A 100 15.61 4.24 11.50
C GLN A 100 14.33 3.96 12.28
N ALA A 101 14.33 2.86 13.04
CA ALA A 101 13.31 2.55 14.02
C ALA A 101 13.38 3.59 15.14
N ALA A 102 12.25 4.24 15.41
CA ALA A 102 11.99 4.94 16.66
C ALA A 102 11.50 3.94 17.71
#